data_AF-A0A9D5MQU8-F1
#
_entry.id   AF-A0A9D5MQU8-F1
#
_cell.length_a   1.000
_cell.length_b   1.000
_cell.length_c   1.000
_cell.angle_alpha   90.00
_cell.angle_beta   90.00
_cell.angle_gamma   90.00
#
_symmetry.space_group_name_H-M   'P 1'
#
loop_
_entity.id
_entity.type
_entity.pdbx_description
1 polymer ?
#
loop_
_entity_poly.entity_id
_entity_poly.type
_entity_poly.pdbx_seq_one_letter_code
_entity_poly.pdbx_strand_id
1 'polypeptide(L)'
;MKCNKCGEEVREGQAFCLNCGTALNEVPELNDIEQELADSIDSFFEEEEDVFSLDDSSEAEGTDEKENEFDFDDMEVTHEFSFNELQMAVNARQKEATEALNKKKERMSAEKKKLREAQRKKEKRKKAIRTLIIVLVVLAIVAIGGVIAFQAYQSSQEARGDERSQEYYIKGSKYYESESYAAALREFLTAEEYAVSAKQKEKVKSIIWQTYINIGNREEDIAIVLEELIALNPYELEYYRSLIEIYQSLGKSEKIDELFSSIQDKDIYDTLIAYKSQIPEVNYEDGTYNQALKLELTSIEGSTIYYTLRRDKVPLDPTKQSDVYSGPITIDQEGVWYFKAIAISSGNSVSGVLNRTYTLDFGIPDAPVVAPTRGNYTGLTEISVDSPSNINVYYTIDGDVPTLADTKYEGPFNMEWGNHIYKFAAINEQGYSSEVVSVIYNCSLNQTYEYEDTIELLKQFLVDSMILENKDGTFANGNTAKFSYVSTPIIGDVGFYLIKMQYLTEAGEVITEMDYAVEFDSGAIALLEEQEEGTYEILSVLKDDEGRLTDEDGKIIGN
;
A
#
# COMPACT_ATOMS: atom_id res chain seq x y z
N MET A 1 -16.73 -17.35 8.64
CA MET A 1 -17.03 -18.07 7.37
C MET A 1 -16.24 -17.44 6.24
N LYS A 2 -16.13 -18.03 5.04
CA LYS A 2 -15.48 -17.37 3.88
C LYS A 2 -16.51 -16.99 2.82
N CYS A 3 -16.34 -15.85 2.17
CA CYS A 3 -17.25 -15.39 1.12
C CYS A 3 -17.16 -16.32 -0.11
N ASN A 4 -18.31 -16.84 -0.55
CA ASN A 4 -18.43 -17.73 -1.72
C ASN A 4 -17.99 -17.10 -3.06
N LYS A 5 -17.96 -15.77 -3.17
CA LYS A 5 -17.60 -15.04 -4.40
C LYS A 5 -16.15 -14.52 -4.45
N CYS A 6 -15.58 -14.11 -3.31
CA CYS A 6 -14.24 -13.51 -3.26
C CYS A 6 -13.25 -14.18 -2.28
N GLY A 7 -13.67 -15.21 -1.53
CA GLY A 7 -12.80 -15.95 -0.61
C GLY A 7 -12.48 -15.27 0.72
N GLU A 8 -12.81 -13.98 0.88
CA GLU A 8 -12.51 -13.16 2.06
C GLU A 8 -13.09 -13.74 3.36
N GLU A 9 -12.40 -13.55 4.49
CA GLU A 9 -12.87 -14.01 5.80
C GLU A 9 -13.93 -13.08 6.40
N VAL A 10 -15.06 -13.68 6.79
CA VAL A 10 -16.28 -13.01 7.23
C VAL A 10 -16.58 -13.39 8.68
N ARG A 11 -16.87 -12.37 9.50
CA ARG A 11 -17.29 -12.50 10.91
C ARG A 11 -18.70 -13.10 10.99
N GLU A 12 -18.99 -13.81 12.09
CA GLU A 12 -20.34 -14.33 12.35
C GLU A 12 -21.37 -13.20 12.49
N GLY A 13 -22.58 -13.41 11.96
CA GLY A 13 -23.67 -12.42 11.98
C GLY A 13 -23.63 -11.34 10.88
N GLN A 14 -22.62 -11.35 10.00
CA GLN A 14 -22.44 -10.34 8.97
C GLN A 14 -23.28 -10.63 7.71
N ALA A 15 -24.28 -9.78 7.40
CA ALA A 15 -25.25 -10.03 6.33
C ALA A 15 -24.67 -9.97 4.89
N PHE A 16 -23.62 -9.16 4.66
CA PHE A 16 -23.00 -8.95 3.35
C PHE A 16 -21.47 -8.95 3.45
N CYS A 17 -20.79 -9.40 2.41
CA CYS A 17 -19.34 -9.32 2.30
C CYS A 17 -18.92 -7.86 2.07
N LEU A 18 -18.17 -7.28 3.02
CA LEU A 18 -17.72 -5.88 2.94
C LEU A 18 -16.71 -5.61 1.81
N ASN A 19 -16.07 -6.64 1.25
CA ASN A 19 -15.10 -6.51 0.15
C ASN A 19 -15.78 -6.51 -1.25
N CYS A 20 -16.87 -7.27 -1.43
CA CYS A 20 -17.48 -7.47 -2.76
C CYS A 20 -19.01 -7.32 -2.83
N GLY A 21 -19.65 -6.85 -1.75
CA GLY A 21 -21.10 -6.59 -1.67
C GLY A 21 -22.01 -7.83 -1.71
N THR A 22 -21.44 -9.04 -1.76
CA THR A 22 -22.23 -10.28 -1.92
C THR A 22 -22.93 -10.65 -0.61
N ALA A 23 -24.24 -10.88 -0.64
CA ALA A 23 -25.01 -11.34 0.51
C ALA A 23 -24.56 -12.74 0.99
N LEU A 24 -24.52 -12.95 2.30
CA LEU A 24 -23.88 -14.13 2.92
C LEU A 24 -24.83 -15.01 3.73
N ASN A 25 -26.06 -14.56 3.96
CA ASN A 25 -27.13 -15.38 4.52
C ASN A 25 -28.18 -15.62 3.43
N GLU A 26 -28.41 -16.88 3.08
CA GLU A 26 -29.61 -17.29 2.37
C GLU A 26 -30.81 -17.15 3.32
N VAL A 27 -31.63 -16.12 3.09
CA VAL A 27 -32.96 -16.02 3.71
C VAL A 27 -33.86 -16.98 2.94
N PRO A 28 -34.59 -17.90 3.60
CA PRO A 28 -35.50 -18.80 2.91
C PRO A 28 -36.58 -18.01 2.15
N GLU A 29 -36.99 -18.54 0.99
CA GLU A 29 -37.83 -17.85 0.02
C GLU A 29 -39.11 -17.26 0.64
N LEU A 30 -39.34 -15.98 0.38
CA LEU A 30 -40.60 -15.28 0.67
C LEU A 30 -41.68 -15.68 -0.35
N ASN A 31 -42.18 -16.91 -0.23
CA ASN A 31 -43.49 -17.30 -0.73
C ASN A 31 -44.33 -17.70 0.48
N ASP A 32 -45.24 -16.81 0.90
CA ASP A 32 -46.45 -17.07 1.73
C ASP A 32 -47.10 -15.77 2.27
N ILE A 33 -46.49 -14.58 2.08
CA ILE A 33 -47.08 -13.29 2.52
C ILE A 33 -47.76 -12.52 1.37
N GLU A 34 -47.34 -12.69 0.12
CA GLU A 34 -47.97 -11.99 -1.02
C GLU A 34 -49.37 -12.51 -1.38
N GLN A 35 -49.74 -13.74 -0.96
CA GLN A 35 -51.10 -14.25 -1.15
C GLN A 35 -52.13 -13.81 -0.09
N GLU A 36 -51.72 -13.31 1.08
CA GLU A 36 -52.67 -12.77 2.08
C GLU A 36 -52.94 -11.25 1.93
N LEU A 37 -52.20 -10.54 1.06
CA LEU A 37 -52.42 -9.10 0.81
C LEU A 37 -53.30 -8.83 -0.42
N ALA A 38 -53.32 -9.73 -1.41
CA ALA A 38 -54.08 -9.56 -2.66
C ALA A 38 -55.61 -9.62 -2.45
N ASP A 39 -56.11 -10.49 -1.58
CA ASP A 39 -57.55 -10.69 -1.34
C ASP A 39 -58.21 -9.58 -0.47
N SER A 40 -57.44 -8.57 -0.01
CA SER A 40 -57.94 -7.53 0.90
C SER A 40 -58.17 -6.16 0.25
N ILE A 41 -57.82 -5.96 -1.03
CA ILE A 41 -57.89 -4.66 -1.73
C ILE A 41 -58.74 -4.79 -3.01
N ASP A 42 -59.97 -5.28 -2.84
CA ASP A 42 -60.95 -5.41 -3.95
C ASP A 42 -62.40 -5.10 -3.49
N SER A 43 -62.56 -4.21 -2.51
CA SER A 43 -63.89 -3.86 -1.97
C SER A 43 -64.06 -2.41 -1.44
N PHE A 44 -63.15 -1.49 -1.78
CA PHE A 44 -63.25 -0.08 -1.39
C PHE A 44 -62.80 0.83 -2.54
N PHE A 45 -63.77 1.55 -3.12
CA PHE A 45 -63.67 2.44 -4.31
C PHE A 45 -63.40 1.62 -5.60
N GLU A 46 -64.15 1.78 -6.70
CA GLU A 46 -64.65 3.01 -7.32
C GLU A 46 -66.16 3.01 -7.67
N GLU A 47 -66.83 4.15 -7.41
CA GLU A 47 -67.91 4.72 -8.24
C GLU A 47 -67.22 5.86 -9.04
N GLU A 48 -67.61 6.31 -10.25
CA GLU A 48 -68.86 6.22 -11.01
C GLU A 48 -68.60 6.53 -12.54
N GLU A 49 -69.66 6.70 -13.35
CA GLU A 49 -69.68 7.18 -14.76
C GLU A 49 -69.25 6.20 -15.90
N ASP A 50 -69.95 6.03 -17.04
CA ASP A 50 -71.31 6.49 -17.41
C ASP A 50 -71.92 5.76 -18.67
N VAL A 51 -73.24 5.88 -18.84
CA VAL A 51 -74.01 5.98 -20.13
C VAL A 51 -74.24 4.78 -21.11
N PHE A 52 -75.55 4.52 -21.38
CA PHE A 52 -76.21 3.84 -22.53
C PHE A 52 -76.10 2.29 -22.70
N SER A 53 -77.11 1.52 -23.17
CA SER A 53 -78.56 1.78 -23.44
C SER A 53 -79.30 0.51 -23.95
N LEU A 54 -80.64 0.44 -23.81
CA LEU A 54 -81.60 -0.49 -24.48
C LEU A 54 -81.47 -1.99 -24.10
N ASP A 55 -82.49 -2.85 -24.10
CA ASP A 55 -83.96 -2.68 -24.12
C ASP A 55 -84.61 -3.96 -23.53
N ASP A 56 -85.89 -3.86 -23.16
CA ASP A 56 -87.01 -4.80 -23.34
C ASP A 56 -86.72 -6.29 -23.71
N SER A 57 -87.43 -7.33 -23.24
CA SER A 57 -88.84 -7.42 -22.81
C SER A 57 -89.14 -8.85 -22.29
N SER A 58 -90.28 -9.07 -21.63
CA SER A 58 -91.12 -10.31 -21.68
C SER A 58 -90.51 -11.68 -21.27
N GLU A 59 -91.24 -12.71 -20.81
CA GLU A 59 -92.65 -12.87 -20.46
C GLU A 59 -92.79 -14.01 -19.44
N ALA A 60 -93.97 -14.15 -18.83
CA ALA A 60 -94.32 -15.27 -17.95
C ALA A 60 -95.29 -16.23 -18.67
N GLU A 61 -95.30 -17.50 -18.25
CA GLU A 61 -96.45 -18.42 -18.18
C GLU A 61 -95.93 -19.72 -17.50
N GLY A 62 -96.63 -20.34 -16.54
CA GLY A 62 -97.89 -21.09 -16.69
C GLY A 62 -97.54 -22.60 -16.56
N THR A 63 -98.31 -23.51 -15.95
CA THR A 63 -99.68 -23.50 -15.40
C THR A 63 -99.84 -24.62 -14.35
N ASP A 64 -100.87 -24.48 -13.50
CA ASP A 64 -101.85 -25.43 -12.91
C ASP A 64 -101.68 -26.98 -13.05
N GLU A 65 -102.28 -27.88 -12.25
CA GLU A 65 -103.64 -27.99 -11.64
C GLU A 65 -103.56 -28.74 -10.27
N LYS A 66 -104.33 -28.42 -9.21
CA LYS A 66 -105.70 -28.90 -8.84
C LYS A 66 -105.85 -30.44 -8.84
N GLU A 67 -106.62 -31.14 -7.99
CA GLU A 67 -107.50 -30.90 -6.82
C GLU A 67 -107.56 -32.26 -6.06
N ASN A 68 -107.82 -32.37 -4.76
CA ASN A 68 -109.19 -32.44 -4.24
C ASN A 68 -109.25 -32.45 -2.70
N GLU A 69 -110.37 -31.96 -2.22
CA GLU A 69 -110.87 -31.86 -0.84
C GLU A 69 -111.64 -33.14 -0.46
N PHE A 70 -111.75 -33.48 0.83
CA PHE A 70 -112.86 -34.34 1.29
C PHE A 70 -113.22 -34.10 2.77
N ASP A 71 -114.49 -34.36 3.06
CA ASP A 71 -115.30 -33.65 4.05
C ASP A 71 -115.29 -34.22 5.49
N PHE A 72 -115.90 -33.45 6.39
CA PHE A 72 -116.06 -33.75 7.81
C PHE A 72 -117.43 -34.43 8.09
N ASP A 73 -117.42 -35.43 8.98
CA ASP A 73 -118.55 -36.11 9.66
C ASP A 73 -119.93 -36.22 8.98
N ASP A 74 -120.35 -37.46 8.72
CA ASP A 74 -121.76 -37.84 8.88
C ASP A 74 -121.91 -39.23 9.56
N MET A 75 -123.07 -39.44 10.16
CA MET A 75 -123.38 -40.27 11.34
C MET A 75 -123.38 -41.84 11.21
N GLU A 76 -122.55 -42.51 12.04
CA GLU A 76 -122.83 -43.76 12.83
C GLU A 76 -122.80 -45.22 12.21
N VAL A 77 -122.42 -46.23 13.06
CA VAL A 77 -122.62 -47.73 12.93
C VAL A 77 -121.62 -48.52 12.00
N THR A 78 -121.02 -49.73 12.25
CA THR A 78 -121.00 -50.79 13.31
C THR A 78 -119.68 -51.66 13.39
N HIS A 79 -119.38 -52.19 14.59
CA HIS A 79 -118.78 -53.52 14.97
C HIS A 79 -117.33 -54.00 14.62
N GLU A 80 -116.86 -54.96 15.45
CA GLU A 80 -115.47 -55.26 15.85
C GLU A 80 -115.05 -56.77 15.69
N PHE A 81 -113.74 -57.07 15.89
CA PHE A 81 -113.06 -58.32 16.39
C PHE A 81 -111.65 -58.49 15.73
N SER A 82 -110.60 -59.13 16.26
CA SER A 82 -110.18 -59.66 17.59
C SER A 82 -108.62 -59.78 17.64
N PHE A 83 -107.96 -60.03 18.79
CA PHE A 83 -106.64 -59.41 19.05
C PHE A 83 -105.44 -60.22 19.67
N ASN A 84 -105.62 -61.40 20.29
CA ASN A 84 -104.69 -61.79 21.38
C ASN A 84 -103.35 -62.51 21.06
N GLU A 85 -103.14 -63.18 19.92
CA GLU A 85 -101.92 -64.00 19.71
C GLU A 85 -100.73 -63.24 19.09
N LEU A 86 -100.93 -62.07 18.49
CA LEU A 86 -99.84 -61.21 17.99
C LEU A 86 -99.07 -60.49 19.13
N GLN A 87 -99.69 -60.36 20.30
CA GLN A 87 -99.33 -59.37 21.31
C GLN A 87 -97.91 -59.55 21.89
N MET A 88 -97.48 -60.78 22.18
CA MET A 88 -96.24 -61.01 22.96
C MET A 88 -94.95 -60.81 22.13
N ALA A 89 -94.95 -61.17 20.85
CA ALA A 89 -93.78 -60.99 19.98
C ALA A 89 -93.59 -59.52 19.57
N VAL A 90 -94.68 -58.77 19.43
CA VAL A 90 -94.68 -57.33 19.15
C VAL A 90 -94.11 -56.54 20.33
N ASN A 91 -94.54 -56.83 21.56
CA ASN A 91 -94.17 -56.07 22.75
C ASN A 91 -92.65 -56.08 23.05
N ALA A 92 -91.98 -57.21 22.85
CA ALA A 92 -90.53 -57.31 23.10
C ALA A 92 -89.71 -56.44 22.13
N ARG A 93 -90.00 -56.53 20.82
CA ARG A 93 -89.36 -55.69 19.80
C ARG A 93 -89.71 -54.21 19.93
N GLN A 94 -90.95 -53.89 20.31
CA GLN A 94 -91.36 -52.51 20.60
C GLN A 94 -90.53 -51.88 21.73
N LYS A 95 -90.22 -52.62 22.80
CA LYS A 95 -89.49 -52.09 23.95
C LYS A 95 -88.05 -51.71 23.60
N GLU A 96 -87.30 -52.60 22.94
CA GLU A 96 -85.94 -52.30 22.48
C GLU A 96 -85.92 -51.18 21.43
N ALA A 97 -86.88 -51.17 20.50
CA ALA A 97 -87.00 -50.11 19.51
C ALA A 97 -87.32 -48.75 20.15
N THR A 98 -88.17 -48.70 21.18
CA THR A 98 -88.50 -47.44 21.89
C THR A 98 -87.35 -46.93 22.75
N GLU A 99 -86.58 -47.79 23.42
CA GLU A 99 -85.37 -47.35 24.14
C GLU A 99 -84.30 -46.84 23.18
N ALA A 100 -84.04 -47.53 22.07
CA ALA A 100 -83.12 -47.07 21.03
C ALA A 100 -83.57 -45.73 20.41
N LEU A 101 -84.88 -45.57 20.15
CA LEU A 101 -85.46 -44.33 19.62
C LEU A 101 -85.35 -43.18 20.63
N ASN A 102 -85.58 -43.42 21.92
CA ASN A 102 -85.46 -42.40 22.95
C ASN A 102 -84.01 -41.96 23.14
N LYS A 103 -83.05 -42.90 23.24
CA LYS A 103 -81.61 -42.57 23.29
C LYS A 103 -81.15 -41.80 22.04
N LYS A 104 -81.71 -42.11 20.86
CA LYS A 104 -81.44 -41.37 19.61
C LYS A 104 -82.07 -39.98 19.61
N LYS A 105 -83.30 -39.81 20.12
CA LYS A 105 -83.96 -38.49 20.30
C LYS A 105 -83.22 -37.62 21.31
N GLU A 106 -82.77 -38.16 22.44
CA GLU A 106 -81.98 -37.44 23.43
C GLU A 106 -80.64 -36.97 22.85
N ARG A 107 -79.89 -37.86 22.18
CA ARG A 107 -78.65 -37.50 21.47
C ARG A 107 -78.89 -36.41 20.43
N MET A 108 -79.90 -36.57 19.56
CA MET A 108 -80.28 -35.56 18.56
C MET A 108 -80.70 -34.23 19.18
N SER A 109 -81.36 -34.21 20.35
CA SER A 109 -81.76 -32.98 21.03
C SER A 109 -80.56 -32.28 21.70
N ALA A 110 -79.66 -33.04 22.33
CA ALA A 110 -78.43 -32.54 22.92
C ALA A 110 -77.46 -32.02 21.86
N GLU A 111 -77.38 -32.70 20.71
CA GLU A 111 -76.57 -32.30 19.56
C GLU A 111 -77.14 -31.06 18.88
N LYS A 112 -78.46 -30.98 18.63
CA LYS A 112 -79.11 -29.75 18.15
C LYS A 112 -78.97 -28.59 19.12
N LYS A 113 -78.98 -28.83 20.44
CA LYS A 113 -78.74 -27.80 21.47
C LYS A 113 -77.29 -27.31 21.42
N LYS A 114 -76.30 -28.21 21.41
CA LYS A 114 -74.88 -27.88 21.23
C LYS A 114 -74.61 -27.12 19.94
N LEU A 115 -75.25 -27.52 18.83
CA LEU A 115 -75.14 -26.83 17.54
C LEU A 115 -75.73 -25.41 17.59
N ARG A 116 -76.91 -25.22 18.18
CA ARG A 116 -77.52 -23.89 18.38
C ARG A 116 -76.69 -23.00 19.31
N GLU A 117 -76.09 -23.55 20.36
CA GLU A 117 -75.18 -22.82 21.25
C GLU A 117 -73.87 -22.46 20.54
N ALA A 118 -73.31 -23.35 19.72
CA ALA A 118 -72.14 -23.07 18.89
C ALA A 118 -72.43 -22.02 17.80
N GLN A 119 -73.59 -22.08 17.15
CA GLN A 119 -74.06 -21.05 16.21
C GLN A 119 -74.24 -19.70 16.89
N ARG A 120 -74.90 -19.63 18.06
CA ARG A 120 -75.01 -18.39 18.85
C ARG A 120 -73.65 -17.85 19.30
N LYS A 121 -72.68 -18.71 19.65
CA LYS A 121 -71.30 -18.29 19.95
C LYS A 121 -70.57 -17.77 18.70
N LYS A 122 -70.73 -18.41 17.54
CA LYS A 122 -70.18 -17.93 16.24
C LYS A 122 -70.79 -16.58 15.84
N GLU A 123 -72.11 -16.41 15.95
CA GLU A 123 -72.81 -15.13 15.73
C GLU A 123 -72.31 -14.02 16.67
N LYS A 124 -72.24 -14.29 17.99
CA LYS A 124 -71.71 -13.33 18.97
C LYS A 124 -70.26 -12.97 18.67
N ARG A 125 -69.42 -13.95 18.27
CA ARG A 125 -68.03 -13.70 17.84
C ARG A 125 -67.97 -12.87 16.56
N LYS A 126 -68.80 -13.13 15.54
CA LYS A 126 -68.88 -12.31 14.32
C LYS A 126 -69.34 -10.87 14.61
N LYS A 127 -70.34 -10.69 15.48
CA LYS A 127 -70.79 -9.34 15.91
C LYS A 127 -69.73 -8.61 16.73
N ALA A 128 -69.04 -9.30 17.64
CA ALA A 128 -67.93 -8.74 18.41
C ALA A 128 -66.74 -8.35 17.50
N ILE A 129 -66.37 -9.17 16.52
CA ILE A 129 -65.32 -8.86 15.54
C ILE A 129 -65.73 -7.66 14.69
N ARG A 130 -66.96 -7.59 14.16
CA ARG A 130 -67.44 -6.39 13.43
C ARG A 130 -67.39 -5.13 14.29
N THR A 131 -67.78 -5.21 15.56
CA THR A 131 -67.73 -4.08 16.49
C THR A 131 -66.29 -3.66 16.78
N LEU A 132 -65.37 -4.62 16.95
CA LEU A 132 -63.95 -4.38 17.13
C LEU A 132 -63.33 -3.68 15.91
N ILE A 133 -63.64 -4.14 14.70
CA ILE A 133 -63.17 -3.52 13.45
C ILE A 133 -63.68 -2.07 13.34
N ILE A 134 -64.97 -1.83 13.60
CA ILE A 134 -65.53 -0.46 13.59
C ILE A 134 -64.80 0.44 14.60
N VAL A 135 -64.54 -0.04 15.81
CA VAL A 135 -63.79 0.73 16.83
C VAL A 135 -62.35 1.00 16.38
N LEU A 136 -61.66 0.02 15.79
CA LEU A 136 -60.30 0.21 15.28
C LEU A 136 -60.25 1.19 14.10
N VAL A 137 -61.21 1.14 13.18
CA VAL A 137 -61.33 2.10 12.07
C VAL A 137 -61.60 3.53 12.59
N VAL A 138 -62.48 3.69 13.57
CA VAL A 138 -62.72 5.01 14.21
C VAL A 138 -61.48 5.52 14.92
N LEU A 139 -60.75 4.66 15.64
CA LEU A 139 -59.47 5.04 16.27
C LEU A 139 -58.40 5.42 15.24
N ALA A 140 -58.32 4.71 14.11
CA ALA A 140 -57.42 5.06 13.01
C ALA A 140 -57.77 6.42 12.39
N ILE A 141 -59.04 6.69 12.13
CA ILE A 141 -59.52 7.99 11.62
C ILE A 141 -59.20 9.12 12.60
N VAL A 142 -59.39 8.92 13.90
CA VAL A 142 -59.04 9.91 14.94
C VAL A 142 -57.52 10.12 15.02
N ALA A 143 -56.71 9.07 14.90
CA ALA A 143 -55.26 9.18 14.87
C ALA A 143 -54.77 9.94 13.63
N ILE A 144 -55.29 9.62 12.43
CA ILE A 144 -54.99 10.31 11.17
C ILE A 144 -55.41 11.79 11.26
N GLY A 145 -56.62 12.09 11.74
CA GLY A 145 -57.09 13.45 11.97
C GLY A 145 -56.21 14.22 12.97
N GLY A 146 -55.71 13.55 14.00
CA GLY A 146 -54.73 14.10 14.95
C GLY A 146 -53.39 14.44 14.29
N VAL A 147 -52.86 13.57 13.43
CA VAL A 147 -51.62 13.81 12.67
C VAL A 147 -51.80 14.98 11.70
N ILE A 148 -52.90 15.03 10.95
CA ILE A 148 -53.21 16.13 10.02
C ILE A 148 -53.35 17.46 10.78
N ALA A 149 -54.06 17.48 11.91
CA ALA A 149 -54.20 18.67 12.75
C ALA A 149 -52.85 19.12 13.34
N PHE A 150 -51.97 18.19 13.70
CA PHE A 150 -50.63 18.48 14.20
C PHE A 150 -49.71 19.04 13.09
N GLN A 151 -49.74 18.47 11.89
CA GLN A 151 -49.03 18.98 10.71
C GLN A 151 -49.52 20.39 10.33
N ALA A 152 -50.83 20.62 10.31
CA ALA A 152 -51.41 21.94 10.06
C ALA A 152 -51.03 22.96 11.15
N TYR A 153 -50.93 22.53 12.40
CA TYR A 153 -50.45 23.37 13.50
C TYR A 153 -48.97 23.72 13.37
N GLN A 154 -48.11 22.76 13.00
CA GLN A 154 -46.68 23.01 12.73
C GLN A 154 -46.51 23.98 11.57
N SER A 155 -47.14 23.73 10.41
CA SER A 155 -47.10 24.62 9.25
C SER A 155 -47.63 26.04 9.56
N SER A 156 -48.65 26.16 10.42
CA SER A 156 -49.16 27.46 10.88
C SER A 156 -48.20 28.20 11.81
N GLN A 157 -47.41 27.49 12.63
CA GLN A 157 -46.35 28.09 13.46
C GLN A 157 -45.17 28.53 12.59
N GLU A 158 -44.73 27.71 11.64
CA GLU A 158 -43.68 28.04 10.67
C GLU A 158 -44.01 29.33 9.90
N ALA A 159 -45.20 29.41 9.31
CA ALA A 159 -45.64 30.58 8.54
C ALA A 159 -45.65 31.88 9.38
N ARG A 160 -46.05 31.81 10.66
CA ARG A 160 -46.09 32.97 11.56
C ARG A 160 -44.71 33.42 12.03
N GLY A 161 -43.78 32.48 12.21
CA GLY A 161 -42.38 32.80 12.50
C GLY A 161 -41.72 33.48 11.30
N ASP A 162 -41.84 32.87 10.13
CA ASP A 162 -41.25 33.40 8.89
C ASP A 162 -41.82 34.77 8.49
N GLU A 163 -43.11 35.04 8.72
CA GLU A 163 -43.70 36.37 8.51
C GLU A 163 -43.04 37.44 9.40
N ARG A 164 -42.80 37.14 10.68
CA ARG A 164 -42.08 38.04 11.60
C ARG A 164 -40.61 38.19 11.23
N SER A 165 -39.95 37.09 10.87
CA SER A 165 -38.59 37.09 10.34
C SER A 165 -38.49 38.05 9.13
N GLN A 166 -39.44 37.97 8.21
CA GLN A 166 -39.47 38.82 7.02
C GLN A 166 -39.72 40.31 7.35
N GLU A 167 -40.47 40.63 8.42
CA GLU A 167 -40.64 42.02 8.89
C GLU A 167 -39.29 42.60 9.37
N TYR A 168 -38.55 41.88 10.21
CA TYR A 168 -37.23 42.30 10.69
C TYR A 168 -36.18 42.32 9.59
N TYR A 169 -36.22 41.36 8.67
CA TYR A 169 -35.38 41.37 7.46
C TYR A 169 -35.55 42.68 6.68
N ILE A 170 -36.79 43.12 6.43
CA ILE A 170 -37.08 44.38 5.71
C ILE A 170 -36.57 45.62 6.50
N LYS A 171 -36.59 45.59 7.83
CA LYS A 171 -35.99 46.66 8.66
C LYS A 171 -34.47 46.67 8.52
N GLY A 172 -33.84 45.50 8.61
CA GLY A 172 -32.39 45.32 8.43
C GLY A 172 -31.92 45.78 7.05
N SER A 173 -32.63 45.41 5.97
CA SER A 173 -32.30 45.83 4.60
C SER A 173 -32.24 47.36 4.45
N LYS A 174 -33.16 48.10 5.07
CA LYS A 174 -33.13 49.58 5.04
C LYS A 174 -31.89 50.16 5.72
N TYR A 175 -31.45 49.57 6.83
CA TYR A 175 -30.20 49.98 7.47
C TYR A 175 -28.98 49.58 6.64
N TYR A 176 -29.01 48.42 5.98
CA TYR A 176 -27.94 47.94 5.10
C TYR A 176 -27.77 48.84 3.87
N GLU A 177 -28.87 49.23 3.22
CA GLU A 177 -28.89 50.22 2.12
C GLU A 177 -28.36 51.59 2.53
N SER A 178 -28.46 51.95 3.83
CA SER A 178 -27.89 53.17 4.39
C SER A 178 -26.45 53.03 4.91
N GLU A 179 -25.76 51.94 4.55
CA GLU A 179 -24.39 51.57 5.00
C GLU A 179 -24.24 51.45 6.52
N SER A 180 -25.36 51.41 7.26
CA SER A 180 -25.40 51.30 8.72
C SER A 180 -25.35 49.83 9.17
N TYR A 181 -24.32 49.10 8.72
CA TYR A 181 -24.20 47.64 8.86
C TYR A 181 -24.34 47.13 10.29
N ALA A 182 -23.80 47.85 11.29
CA ALA A 182 -23.93 47.47 12.70
C ALA A 182 -25.36 47.59 13.26
N ALA A 183 -26.23 48.39 12.64
CA ALA A 183 -27.66 48.42 12.94
C ALA A 183 -28.43 47.36 12.15
N ALA A 184 -28.10 47.20 10.86
CA ALA A 184 -28.65 46.16 9.99
C ALA A 184 -28.47 44.76 10.58
N LEU A 185 -27.26 44.45 11.06
CA LEU A 185 -26.93 43.17 11.69
C LEU A 185 -27.85 42.85 12.88
N ARG A 186 -28.20 43.84 13.72
CA ARG A 186 -29.08 43.59 14.88
C ARG A 186 -30.47 43.16 14.42
N GLU A 187 -31.04 43.88 13.45
CA GLU A 187 -32.35 43.54 12.88
C GLU A 187 -32.30 42.18 12.16
N PHE A 188 -31.20 41.84 11.47
CA PHE A 188 -31.04 40.54 10.84
C PHE A 188 -30.88 39.38 11.83
N LEU A 189 -30.16 39.57 12.94
CA LEU A 189 -30.09 38.58 14.03
C LEU A 189 -31.47 38.40 14.69
N THR A 190 -32.24 39.47 14.88
CA THR A 190 -33.65 39.34 15.32
C THR A 190 -34.53 38.67 14.26
N ALA A 191 -34.27 38.86 12.96
CA ALA A 191 -34.95 38.13 11.90
C ALA A 191 -34.62 36.63 11.92
N GLU A 192 -33.40 36.27 12.33
CA GLU A 192 -32.94 34.88 12.47
C GLU A 192 -33.64 34.17 13.63
N GLU A 193 -33.77 34.82 14.79
CA GLU A 193 -34.50 34.27 15.96
C GLU A 193 -35.95 33.85 15.64
N TYR A 194 -36.59 34.52 14.66
CA TYR A 194 -37.94 34.20 14.20
C TYR A 194 -37.99 33.30 12.96
N ALA A 195 -36.88 33.07 12.26
CA ALA A 195 -36.86 32.24 11.06
C ALA A 195 -37.06 30.76 11.42
N VAL A 196 -38.03 30.10 10.78
CA VAL A 196 -38.38 28.70 11.07
C VAL A 196 -38.07 27.80 9.87
N SER A 197 -38.56 28.13 8.68
CA SER A 197 -38.29 27.31 7.49
C SER A 197 -36.83 27.39 7.05
N ALA A 198 -36.31 26.31 6.47
CA ALA A 198 -34.94 26.27 5.95
C ALA A 198 -34.68 27.41 4.94
N LYS A 199 -35.65 27.69 4.06
CA LYS A 199 -35.57 28.75 3.05
C LYS A 199 -35.49 30.16 3.65
N GLN A 200 -36.27 30.44 4.72
CA GLN A 200 -36.19 31.74 5.39
C GLN A 200 -34.91 31.87 6.21
N LYS A 201 -34.47 30.80 6.89
CA LYS A 201 -33.19 30.73 7.61
C LYS A 201 -32.00 30.98 6.68
N GLU A 202 -31.95 30.31 5.54
CA GLU A 202 -30.90 30.52 4.53
C GLU A 202 -30.87 31.98 4.11
N LYS A 203 -32.00 32.51 3.63
CA LYS A 203 -32.12 33.92 3.19
C LYS A 203 -31.65 34.94 4.23
N VAL A 204 -31.96 34.72 5.51
CA VAL A 204 -31.52 35.59 6.61
C VAL A 204 -30.02 35.42 6.88
N LYS A 205 -29.51 34.18 6.94
CA LYS A 205 -28.08 33.91 7.13
C LYS A 205 -27.23 34.45 5.97
N SER A 206 -27.69 34.38 4.72
CA SER A 206 -26.96 34.93 3.56
C SER A 206 -26.74 36.45 3.70
N ILE A 207 -27.74 37.21 4.19
CA ILE A 207 -27.56 38.66 4.41
C ILE A 207 -26.76 38.97 5.68
N ILE A 208 -26.82 38.12 6.72
CA ILE A 208 -25.93 38.23 7.90
C ILE A 208 -24.47 38.07 7.48
N TRP A 209 -24.16 37.03 6.71
CA TRP A 209 -22.82 36.79 6.13
C TRP A 209 -22.30 38.01 5.35
N GLN A 210 -23.09 38.52 4.41
CA GLN A 210 -22.76 39.72 3.63
C GLN A 210 -22.63 40.98 4.52
N THR A 211 -23.38 41.07 5.62
CA THR A 211 -23.25 42.15 6.60
C THR A 211 -21.95 42.04 7.40
N TYR A 212 -21.51 40.82 7.75
CA TYR A 212 -20.23 40.61 8.42
C TYR A 212 -19.04 40.96 7.53
N ILE A 213 -19.07 40.65 6.23
CA ILE A 213 -18.06 41.08 5.25
C ILE A 213 -17.90 42.61 5.29
N ASN A 214 -19.01 43.36 5.23
CA ASN A 214 -18.99 44.83 5.25
C ASN A 214 -18.56 45.45 6.59
N ILE A 215 -18.67 44.70 7.70
CA ILE A 215 -18.17 45.14 9.01
C ILE A 215 -16.65 44.90 9.14
N GLY A 216 -16.15 43.78 8.60
CA GLY A 216 -14.73 43.38 8.63
C GLY A 216 -14.21 42.99 10.03
N ASN A 217 -13.12 42.21 10.09
CA ASN A 217 -12.59 41.60 11.33
C ASN A 217 -13.63 40.67 12.00
N ARG A 218 -14.39 39.92 11.18
CA ARG A 218 -15.47 39.00 11.59
C ARG A 218 -15.28 37.60 10.97
N GLU A 219 -14.05 37.24 10.61
CA GLU A 219 -13.72 36.06 9.82
C GLU A 219 -14.20 34.75 10.48
N GLU A 220 -14.13 34.66 11.81
CA GLU A 220 -14.67 33.50 12.54
C GLU A 220 -16.21 33.44 12.54
N ASP A 221 -16.91 34.56 12.66
CA ASP A 221 -18.38 34.60 12.57
C ASP A 221 -18.85 34.31 11.14
N ILE A 222 -18.11 34.79 10.13
CA ILE A 222 -18.34 34.48 8.72
C ILE A 222 -18.22 32.97 8.48
N ALA A 223 -17.19 32.33 9.03
CA ALA A 223 -17.00 30.88 8.91
C ALA A 223 -18.21 30.12 9.50
N ILE A 224 -18.64 30.47 10.71
CA ILE A 224 -19.79 29.84 11.38
C ILE A 224 -21.06 29.97 10.53
N VAL A 225 -21.38 31.18 10.05
CA VAL A 225 -22.60 31.40 9.24
C VAL A 225 -22.53 30.66 7.90
N LEU A 226 -21.34 30.54 7.31
CA LEU A 226 -21.14 29.77 6.07
C LEU A 226 -21.26 28.26 6.28
N GLU A 227 -20.76 27.69 7.38
CA GLU A 227 -21.01 26.28 7.75
C GLU A 227 -22.51 26.00 7.89
N GLU A 228 -23.26 26.91 8.52
CA GLU A 228 -24.71 26.78 8.66
C GLU A 228 -25.47 26.96 7.34
N LEU A 229 -24.99 27.85 6.45
CA LEU A 229 -25.56 28.04 5.11
C LEU A 229 -25.38 26.79 4.25
N ILE A 230 -24.20 26.16 4.29
CA ILE A 230 -23.92 24.88 3.63
C ILE A 230 -24.83 23.77 4.18
N ALA A 231 -25.06 23.73 5.50
CA ALA A 231 -25.97 22.76 6.11
C ALA A 231 -27.44 22.97 5.71
N LEU A 232 -27.84 24.19 5.33
CA LEU A 232 -29.18 24.52 4.86
C LEU A 232 -29.36 24.30 3.35
N ASN A 233 -28.33 24.61 2.55
CA ASN A 233 -28.31 24.46 1.10
C ASN A 233 -26.91 24.01 0.62
N PRO A 234 -26.65 22.70 0.55
CA PRO A 234 -25.35 22.14 0.18
C PRO A 234 -25.07 22.16 -1.33
N TYR A 235 -25.93 22.78 -2.14
CA TYR A 235 -25.80 22.87 -3.60
C TYR A 235 -25.31 24.25 -4.07
N GLU A 236 -25.05 25.19 -3.15
CA GLU A 236 -24.58 26.54 -3.47
C GLU A 236 -23.05 26.62 -3.39
N LEU A 237 -22.39 26.62 -4.55
CA LEU A 237 -20.94 26.65 -4.71
C LEU A 237 -20.28 27.83 -3.98
N GLU A 238 -20.92 28.99 -3.96
CA GLU A 238 -20.28 30.21 -3.46
C GLU A 238 -20.11 30.20 -1.94
N TYR A 239 -20.97 29.46 -1.21
CA TYR A 239 -20.78 29.27 0.24
C TYR A 239 -19.49 28.47 0.53
N TYR A 240 -19.24 27.40 -0.23
CA TYR A 240 -18.01 26.61 -0.10
C TYR A 240 -16.76 27.41 -0.48
N ARG A 241 -16.78 28.15 -1.61
CA ARG A 241 -15.65 29.00 -2.01
C ARG A 241 -15.32 30.02 -0.93
N SER A 242 -16.33 30.76 -0.47
CA SER A 242 -16.15 31.79 0.57
C SER A 242 -15.63 31.20 1.87
N LEU A 243 -16.09 30.01 2.26
CA LEU A 243 -15.63 29.33 3.48
C LEU A 243 -14.17 28.89 3.37
N ILE A 244 -13.75 28.39 2.20
CA ILE A 244 -12.35 28.05 1.92
C ILE A 244 -11.46 29.29 2.04
N GLU A 245 -11.81 30.41 1.40
CA GLU A 245 -11.02 31.66 1.47
C GLU A 245 -10.90 32.17 2.91
N ILE A 246 -11.97 32.09 3.69
CA ILE A 246 -11.98 32.47 5.11
C ILE A 246 -11.11 31.51 5.95
N TYR A 247 -11.19 30.20 5.73
CA TYR A 247 -10.32 29.24 6.41
C TYR A 247 -8.84 29.38 6.02
N GLN A 248 -8.53 29.74 4.78
CA GLN A 248 -7.18 30.12 4.38
C GLN A 248 -6.69 31.36 5.14
N SER A 249 -7.52 32.40 5.25
CA SER A 249 -7.17 33.64 5.98
C SER A 249 -6.91 33.40 7.48
N LEU A 250 -7.63 32.44 8.07
CA LEU A 250 -7.49 32.03 9.47
C LEU A 250 -6.40 30.97 9.70
N GLY A 251 -5.75 30.46 8.65
CA GLY A 251 -4.77 29.37 8.74
C GLY A 251 -5.36 28.01 9.15
N LYS A 252 -6.67 27.81 9.00
CA LYS A 252 -7.40 26.60 9.43
C LYS A 252 -7.41 25.55 8.29
N SER A 253 -6.23 25.04 7.91
CA SER A 253 -6.09 24.05 6.83
C SER A 253 -6.87 22.75 7.07
N GLU A 254 -6.83 22.22 8.29
CA GLU A 254 -7.58 21.02 8.70
C GLU A 254 -9.09 21.16 8.43
N LYS A 255 -9.64 22.38 8.59
CA LYS A 255 -11.05 22.67 8.31
C LYS A 255 -11.40 22.68 6.82
N ILE A 256 -10.43 22.96 5.95
CA ILE A 256 -10.60 22.85 4.50
C ILE A 256 -10.66 21.37 4.11
N ASP A 257 -9.81 20.53 4.70
CA ASP A 257 -9.81 19.07 4.44
C ASP A 257 -11.09 18.39 4.99
N GLU A 258 -11.58 18.80 6.16
CA GLU A 258 -12.91 18.42 6.68
C GLU A 258 -14.03 18.84 5.72
N LEU A 259 -13.99 20.09 5.23
CA LEU A 259 -14.98 20.60 4.28
C LEU A 259 -15.00 19.78 2.99
N PHE A 260 -13.84 19.50 2.38
CA PHE A 260 -13.74 18.62 1.21
C PHE A 260 -14.30 17.22 1.43
N SER A 261 -14.19 16.70 2.65
CA SER A 261 -14.75 15.40 3.04
C SER A 261 -16.28 15.42 3.19
N SER A 262 -16.88 16.60 3.31
CA SER A 262 -18.33 16.81 3.44
C SER A 262 -19.07 17.05 2.11
N ILE A 263 -18.35 17.44 1.05
CA ILE A 263 -18.96 17.76 -0.25
C ILE A 263 -19.48 16.46 -0.90
N GLN A 264 -20.81 16.36 -1.03
CA GLN A 264 -21.48 15.25 -1.72
C GLN A 264 -21.72 15.53 -3.21
N ASP A 265 -21.84 16.81 -3.57
CA ASP A 265 -22.06 17.23 -4.95
C ASP A 265 -20.76 17.16 -5.76
N LYS A 266 -20.77 16.38 -6.83
CA LYS A 266 -19.58 16.12 -7.65
C LYS A 266 -19.14 17.37 -8.43
N ASP A 267 -20.06 18.19 -8.90
CA ASP A 267 -19.72 19.36 -9.72
C ASP A 267 -19.12 20.47 -8.84
N ILE A 268 -19.59 20.61 -7.59
CA ILE A 268 -18.94 21.44 -6.56
C ILE A 268 -17.55 20.90 -6.23
N TYR A 269 -17.41 19.59 -5.97
CA TYR A 269 -16.11 18.98 -5.65
C TYR A 269 -15.09 19.17 -6.78
N ASP A 270 -15.46 18.85 -8.02
CA ASP A 270 -14.60 18.97 -9.21
C ASP A 270 -14.24 20.44 -9.49
N THR A 271 -15.14 21.39 -9.20
CA THR A 271 -14.86 22.84 -9.32
C THR A 271 -13.88 23.34 -8.26
N LEU A 272 -13.93 22.77 -7.05
CA LEU A 272 -13.12 23.21 -5.92
C LEU A 272 -11.81 22.43 -5.76
N ILE A 273 -11.57 21.35 -6.51
CA ILE A 273 -10.40 20.47 -6.33
C ILE A 273 -9.04 21.20 -6.33
N ALA A 274 -8.92 22.34 -7.00
CA ALA A 274 -7.74 23.21 -6.98
C ALA A 274 -7.38 23.76 -5.58
N TYR A 275 -8.36 23.87 -4.68
CA TYR A 275 -8.19 24.27 -3.28
C TYR A 275 -7.89 23.09 -2.35
N LYS A 276 -7.81 21.85 -2.86
CA LYS A 276 -7.41 20.70 -2.05
C LYS A 276 -5.89 20.68 -1.88
N SER A 277 -5.44 20.49 -0.65
CA SER A 277 -4.02 20.31 -0.31
C SER A 277 -3.77 18.91 0.24
N GLN A 278 -2.51 18.46 0.19
CA GLN A 278 -2.06 17.23 0.85
C GLN A 278 -0.69 17.50 1.46
N ILE A 279 -0.44 16.98 2.66
CA ILE A 279 0.89 16.99 3.29
C ILE A 279 1.88 16.35 2.30
N PRO A 280 3.03 17.00 1.98
CA PRO A 280 4.03 16.38 1.10
C PRO A 280 4.46 15.02 1.63
N GLU A 281 4.67 14.08 0.72
CA GLU A 281 5.36 12.82 1.01
C GLU A 281 6.86 12.99 0.73
N VAL A 282 7.68 12.19 1.41
CA VAL A 282 9.14 12.14 1.22
C VAL A 282 9.60 10.69 1.23
N ASN A 283 10.57 10.35 0.39
CA ASN A 283 11.09 8.99 0.21
C ASN A 283 11.84 8.39 1.42
N TYR A 284 12.13 9.17 2.48
CA TYR A 284 12.78 8.70 3.70
C TYR A 284 11.98 9.06 4.96
N GLU A 285 11.73 8.04 5.79
CA GLU A 285 11.13 8.15 7.13
C GLU A 285 12.16 8.61 8.19
N ASP A 286 11.68 8.87 9.41
CA ASP A 286 12.56 9.21 10.53
C ASP A 286 13.50 8.06 10.90
N GLY A 287 14.78 8.36 11.11
CA GLY A 287 15.75 7.31 11.46
C GLY A 287 17.22 7.74 11.45
N THR A 288 18.08 6.76 11.74
CA THR A 288 19.54 6.87 11.60
C THR A 288 19.98 6.22 10.29
N TYR A 289 20.87 6.89 9.56
CA TYR A 289 21.34 6.50 8.24
C TYR A 289 22.86 6.56 8.17
N ASN A 290 23.47 5.49 7.65
CA ASN A 290 24.92 5.34 7.48
C ASN A 290 25.43 5.71 6.08
N GLN A 291 24.64 6.47 5.34
CA GLN A 291 24.97 6.97 4.00
C GLN A 291 24.28 8.32 3.77
N ALA A 292 24.76 9.08 2.80
CA ALA A 292 24.10 10.32 2.37
C ALA A 292 22.65 10.05 1.90
N LEU A 293 21.75 10.99 2.20
CA LEU A 293 20.35 10.95 1.78
C LEU A 293 20.10 11.86 0.59
N LYS A 294 19.20 11.43 -0.30
CA LYS A 294 18.70 12.22 -1.42
C LYS A 294 17.18 12.30 -1.32
N LEU A 295 16.70 13.32 -0.62
CA LEU A 295 15.27 13.49 -0.34
C LEU A 295 14.53 13.87 -1.63
N GLU A 296 13.54 13.07 -1.99
CA GLU A 296 12.64 13.31 -3.12
C GLU A 296 11.23 13.50 -2.57
N LEU A 297 10.59 14.62 -2.92
CA LEU A 297 9.29 15.05 -2.41
C LEU A 297 8.20 14.93 -3.46
N THR A 298 6.99 14.55 -3.03
CA THR A 298 5.78 14.46 -3.87
C THR A 298 4.58 15.08 -3.15
N SER A 299 3.57 15.51 -3.92
CA SER A 299 2.27 16.01 -3.42
C SER A 299 1.26 15.97 -4.58
N ILE A 300 0.04 16.50 -4.37
CA ILE A 300 -1.00 16.62 -5.41
C ILE A 300 -0.46 17.42 -6.61
N GLU A 301 -0.74 16.94 -7.83
CA GLU A 301 -0.36 17.60 -9.08
C GLU A 301 -0.77 19.09 -9.12
N GLY A 302 0.15 19.95 -9.56
CA GLY A 302 -0.05 21.41 -9.58
C GLY A 302 0.21 22.11 -8.24
N SER A 303 0.52 21.38 -7.16
CA SER A 303 0.94 21.99 -5.89
C SER A 303 2.42 22.40 -5.93
N THR A 304 2.77 23.50 -5.27
CA THR A 304 4.16 23.93 -5.05
C THR A 304 4.58 23.55 -3.63
N ILE A 305 5.68 22.79 -3.49
CA ILE A 305 6.20 22.37 -2.19
C ILE A 305 7.25 23.40 -1.71
N TYR A 306 7.10 23.86 -0.46
CA TYR A 306 8.04 24.75 0.23
C TYR A 306 8.62 24.01 1.43
N TYR A 307 9.93 24.14 1.66
CA TYR A 307 10.62 23.39 2.71
C TYR A 307 11.61 24.23 3.51
N THR A 308 12.00 23.69 4.65
CA THR A 308 13.12 24.18 5.46
C THR A 308 13.94 22.98 5.93
N LEU A 309 15.25 23.04 5.73
CA LEU A 309 16.21 22.03 6.17
C LEU A 309 17.26 22.68 7.07
N ARG A 310 17.50 22.13 8.27
CA ARG A 310 18.53 22.63 9.19
C ARG A 310 19.18 21.48 9.97
N ARG A 311 20.51 21.49 10.02
CA ARG A 311 21.30 20.64 10.94
C ARG A 311 21.31 21.23 12.35
N ASP A 312 21.38 20.36 13.36
CA ASP A 312 21.56 20.64 14.79
C ASP A 312 20.48 21.51 15.47
N LYS A 313 19.48 22.01 14.73
CA LYS A 313 18.42 22.89 15.23
C LYS A 313 17.12 22.76 14.42
N VAL A 314 16.02 22.53 15.11
CA VAL A 314 14.67 22.50 14.52
C VAL A 314 14.34 23.85 13.84
N PRO A 315 13.95 23.87 12.56
CA PRO A 315 13.52 25.09 11.88
C PRO A 315 12.09 25.51 12.29
N LEU A 316 11.76 26.78 12.02
CA LEU A 316 10.37 27.22 11.96
C LEU A 316 9.65 26.51 10.82
N ASP A 317 8.32 26.45 10.88
CA ASP A 317 7.54 25.84 9.81
C ASP A 317 7.71 26.62 8.50
N PRO A 318 7.75 25.94 7.33
CA PRO A 318 7.98 26.62 6.06
C PRO A 318 6.83 27.56 5.71
N THR A 319 7.12 28.57 4.89
CA THR A 319 6.14 29.55 4.39
C THR A 319 6.37 29.79 2.89
N LYS A 320 5.55 30.64 2.26
CA LYS A 320 5.79 31.13 0.89
C LYS A 320 7.13 31.88 0.69
N GLN A 321 7.87 32.17 1.77
CA GLN A 321 9.22 32.77 1.74
C GLN A 321 10.35 31.75 1.97
N SER A 322 10.01 30.48 2.21
CA SER A 322 10.97 29.39 2.38
C SER A 322 11.42 28.83 1.02
N ASP A 323 12.39 27.92 1.05
CA ASP A 323 12.97 27.33 -0.16
C ASP A 323 11.92 26.51 -0.93
N VAL A 324 11.85 26.70 -2.25
CA VAL A 324 10.93 25.96 -3.12
C VAL A 324 11.59 24.66 -3.57
N TYR A 325 10.89 23.54 -3.44
CA TYR A 325 11.36 22.26 -3.96
C TYR A 325 11.28 22.25 -5.50
N SER A 326 12.44 22.20 -6.15
CA SER A 326 12.58 22.13 -7.61
C SER A 326 13.29 20.86 -8.10
N GLY A 327 13.60 19.94 -7.19
CA GLY A 327 14.38 18.74 -7.46
C GLY A 327 14.98 18.17 -6.17
N PRO A 328 15.59 16.97 -6.22
CA PRO A 328 16.01 16.24 -5.03
C PRO A 328 16.98 17.01 -4.13
N ILE A 329 16.80 16.90 -2.82
CA ILE A 329 17.61 17.61 -1.81
C ILE A 329 18.63 16.62 -1.21
N THR A 330 19.92 16.88 -1.38
CA THR A 330 20.99 16.06 -0.81
C THR A 330 21.30 16.47 0.64
N ILE A 331 21.48 15.46 1.50
CA ILE A 331 22.03 15.58 2.86
C ILE A 331 23.22 14.62 2.95
N ASP A 332 24.42 15.15 3.09
CA ASP A 332 25.69 14.42 2.94
C ASP A 332 26.67 14.62 4.11
N GLN A 333 26.26 15.31 5.18
CA GLN A 333 27.06 15.53 6.38
C GLN A 333 26.43 14.87 7.59
N GLU A 334 27.27 14.31 8.47
CA GLU A 334 26.84 13.74 9.74
C GLU A 334 26.13 14.76 10.65
N GLY A 335 25.35 14.23 11.58
CA GLY A 335 24.61 14.99 12.58
C GLY A 335 23.09 14.85 12.44
N VAL A 336 22.37 15.60 13.27
CA VAL A 336 20.90 15.55 13.31
C VAL A 336 20.33 16.63 12.40
N TRP A 337 19.63 16.21 11.36
CA TRP A 337 18.97 17.06 10.38
C TRP A 337 17.47 17.09 10.60
N TYR A 338 16.94 18.29 10.76
CA TYR A 338 15.51 18.55 10.87
C TYR A 338 15.00 19.08 9.54
N PHE A 339 14.05 18.36 8.97
CA PHE A 339 13.42 18.67 7.70
C PHE A 339 11.92 18.93 7.91
N LYS A 340 11.42 20.01 7.32
CA LYS A 340 9.99 20.32 7.28
C LYS A 340 9.56 20.74 5.90
N ALA A 341 8.35 20.36 5.49
CA ALA A 341 7.76 20.77 4.21
C ALA A 341 6.26 21.04 4.32
N ILE A 342 5.75 21.92 3.46
CA ILE A 342 4.32 22.13 3.17
C ILE A 342 4.10 22.09 1.66
N ALA A 343 2.92 21.67 1.24
CA ALA A 343 2.43 21.90 -0.12
C ALA A 343 1.48 23.09 -0.11
N ILE A 344 1.52 23.90 -1.16
CA ILE A 344 0.54 24.94 -1.43
C ILE A 344 -0.12 24.60 -2.76
N SER A 345 -1.44 24.40 -2.74
CA SER A 345 -2.21 24.06 -3.93
C SER A 345 -2.33 25.25 -4.89
N SER A 346 -2.76 25.01 -6.13
CA SER A 346 -3.01 26.08 -7.11
C SER A 346 -4.10 27.07 -6.65
N GLY A 347 -5.06 26.62 -5.84
CA GLY A 347 -6.04 27.42 -5.11
C GLY A 347 -5.53 28.10 -3.84
N ASN A 348 -4.21 28.15 -3.59
CA ASN A 348 -3.57 28.74 -2.41
C ASN A 348 -3.80 28.08 -1.05
N SER A 349 -4.45 26.90 -0.98
CA SER A 349 -4.58 26.16 0.28
C SER A 349 -3.23 25.60 0.72
N VAL A 350 -2.92 25.72 2.01
CA VAL A 350 -1.68 25.25 2.62
C VAL A 350 -1.93 23.93 3.33
N SER A 351 -1.13 22.91 3.06
CA SER A 351 -1.23 21.61 3.74
C SER A 351 -0.87 21.68 5.23
N GLY A 352 -1.16 20.61 5.97
CA GLY A 352 -0.42 20.32 7.21
C GLY A 352 1.10 20.22 6.97
N VAL A 353 1.88 20.38 8.04
CA VAL A 353 3.35 20.39 7.98
C VAL A 353 3.90 18.96 8.05
N LEU A 354 4.59 18.51 6.99
CA LEU A 354 5.46 17.35 7.05
C LEU A 354 6.62 17.68 7.99
N ASN A 355 6.89 16.80 8.96
CA ASN A 355 8.02 16.89 9.86
C ASN A 355 8.85 15.61 9.77
N ARG A 356 10.17 15.75 9.66
CA ARG A 356 11.14 14.64 9.67
C ARG A 356 12.42 15.00 10.42
N THR A 357 13.04 13.98 11.01
CA THR A 357 14.35 14.02 11.69
C THR A 357 15.23 12.89 11.19
N TYR A 358 16.31 13.24 10.50
CA TYR A 358 17.30 12.31 9.98
C TYR A 358 18.58 12.42 10.80
N THR A 359 19.11 11.31 11.30
CA THR A 359 20.44 11.28 11.93
C THR A 359 21.42 10.63 10.97
N LEU A 360 22.38 11.38 10.45
CA LEU A 360 23.44 10.81 9.62
C LEU A 360 24.63 10.48 10.53
N ASP A 361 24.98 9.20 10.56
CA ASP A 361 26.08 8.61 11.33
C ASP A 361 26.70 7.55 10.41
N PHE A 362 27.72 7.95 9.66
CA PHE A 362 28.32 7.11 8.61
C PHE A 362 29.17 5.98 9.20
N GLY A 363 29.53 6.10 10.48
CA GLY A 363 30.41 5.18 11.19
C GLY A 363 31.84 5.21 10.66
N ILE A 364 32.71 4.49 11.38
CA ILE A 364 34.06 4.18 10.92
C ILE A 364 34.01 2.75 10.36
N PRO A 365 34.50 2.48 9.14
CA PRO A 365 34.59 1.13 8.61
C PRO A 365 35.46 0.23 9.49
N ASP A 366 35.12 -1.07 9.59
CA ASP A 366 36.04 -2.05 10.17
C ASP A 366 37.34 -2.13 9.35
N ALA A 367 38.43 -2.57 9.97
CA ALA A 367 39.70 -2.75 9.28
C ALA A 367 39.66 -3.97 8.33
N PRO A 368 40.25 -3.89 7.13
CA PRO A 368 40.34 -5.02 6.21
C PRO A 368 41.23 -6.13 6.76
N VAL A 369 40.95 -7.39 6.41
CA VAL A 369 41.81 -8.53 6.80
C VAL A 369 42.76 -8.84 5.65
N VAL A 370 44.05 -8.63 5.89
CA VAL A 370 45.11 -8.83 4.89
C VAL A 370 45.82 -10.17 5.10
N ALA A 371 45.96 -10.95 4.03
CA ALA A 371 46.68 -12.21 3.99
C ALA A 371 47.69 -12.22 2.83
N PRO A 372 48.86 -12.88 2.97
CA PRO A 372 49.35 -13.50 4.19
C PRO A 372 49.81 -12.44 5.21
N THR A 373 50.12 -12.84 6.44
CA THR A 373 50.61 -11.90 7.48
C THR A 373 52.07 -11.48 7.22
N ARG A 374 52.59 -10.47 7.94
CA ARG A 374 53.99 -10.00 7.77
C ARG A 374 55.01 -11.15 7.82
N GLY A 375 56.01 -11.13 6.95
CA GLY A 375 56.98 -12.22 6.85
C GLY A 375 57.99 -12.07 5.72
N ASN A 376 58.91 -13.04 5.65
CA ASN A 376 59.76 -13.26 4.48
C ASN A 376 59.06 -14.28 3.58
N TYR A 377 59.06 -14.02 2.27
CA TYR A 377 58.40 -14.84 1.24
C TYR A 377 59.38 -15.17 0.13
N THR A 378 59.16 -16.31 -0.53
CA THR A 378 60.00 -16.80 -1.63
C THR A 378 59.14 -17.17 -2.84
N GLY A 379 59.50 -16.68 -4.03
CA GLY A 379 58.68 -16.86 -5.24
C GLY A 379 57.44 -15.96 -5.25
N LEU A 380 56.62 -16.03 -6.32
CA LEU A 380 55.39 -15.24 -6.43
C LEU A 380 54.39 -15.64 -5.34
N THR A 381 54.23 -14.74 -4.37
CA THR A 381 53.22 -14.84 -3.33
C THR A 381 52.18 -13.74 -3.55
N GLU A 382 50.91 -14.11 -3.62
CA GLU A 382 49.81 -13.14 -3.72
C GLU A 382 49.47 -12.54 -2.35
N ILE A 383 49.22 -11.23 -2.34
CA ILE A 383 48.50 -10.53 -1.28
C ILE A 383 47.01 -10.58 -1.63
N SER A 384 46.20 -11.01 -0.67
CA SER A 384 44.74 -11.00 -0.73
C SER A 384 44.18 -10.21 0.44
N VAL A 385 43.15 -9.42 0.18
CA VAL A 385 42.50 -8.55 1.16
C VAL A 385 41.00 -8.86 1.20
N ASP A 386 40.51 -9.22 2.38
CA ASP A 386 39.08 -9.38 2.67
C ASP A 386 38.53 -8.05 3.20
N SER A 387 37.49 -7.52 2.53
CA SER A 387 36.93 -6.20 2.82
C SER A 387 35.65 -6.30 3.65
N PRO A 388 35.53 -5.58 4.78
CA PRO A 388 34.30 -5.55 5.54
C PRO A 388 33.18 -4.80 4.78
N SER A 389 31.99 -5.40 4.79
CA SER A 389 30.71 -4.70 4.57
C SER A 389 30.58 -3.89 3.27
N ASN A 390 31.01 -4.45 2.12
CA ASN A 390 30.89 -3.83 0.78
C ASN A 390 31.61 -2.47 0.61
N ILE A 391 32.59 -2.16 1.46
CA ILE A 391 33.38 -0.92 1.36
C ILE A 391 34.61 -1.16 0.47
N ASN A 392 35.08 -0.11 -0.22
CA ASN A 392 36.29 -0.18 -1.04
C ASN A 392 37.54 -0.11 -0.14
N VAL A 393 38.52 -0.98 -0.41
CA VAL A 393 39.85 -0.91 0.23
C VAL A 393 40.83 -0.18 -0.69
N TYR A 394 41.61 0.72 -0.11
CA TYR A 394 42.67 1.47 -0.76
C TYR A 394 44.01 1.13 -0.12
N TYR A 395 45.08 1.15 -0.91
CA TYR A 395 46.41 0.76 -0.44
C TYR A 395 47.56 1.58 -1.05
N THR A 396 48.66 1.57 -0.32
CA THR A 396 49.96 2.18 -0.66
C THR A 396 51.08 1.17 -0.42
N ILE A 397 52.25 1.36 -1.06
CA ILE A 397 53.43 0.45 -1.00
C ILE A 397 54.65 1.15 -0.38
N ASP A 398 54.69 2.48 -0.47
CA ASP A 398 55.69 3.38 0.12
C ASP A 398 55.53 3.57 1.65
N GLY A 399 54.42 3.10 2.21
CA GLY A 399 54.08 3.23 3.61
C GLY A 399 53.39 4.54 3.99
N ASP A 400 52.82 5.30 3.06
CA ASP A 400 51.92 6.42 3.39
C ASP A 400 50.50 5.94 3.77
N VAL A 401 49.69 6.80 4.42
CA VAL A 401 48.34 6.42 4.86
C VAL A 401 47.37 6.48 3.66
N PRO A 402 46.67 5.38 3.31
CA PRO A 402 45.79 5.38 2.14
C PRO A 402 44.62 6.35 2.25
N THR A 403 44.22 6.87 1.10
CA THR A 403 43.10 7.81 0.88
C THR A 403 42.27 7.36 -0.32
N LEU A 404 41.14 8.03 -0.58
CA LEU A 404 40.31 7.78 -1.77
C LEU A 404 41.01 8.06 -3.12
N ALA A 405 42.19 8.70 -3.10
CA ALA A 405 42.98 8.99 -4.30
C ALA A 405 44.04 7.92 -4.62
N ASP A 406 44.29 6.98 -3.69
CA ASP A 406 45.33 5.95 -3.82
C ASP A 406 44.81 4.71 -4.56
N THR A 407 45.68 3.70 -4.71
CA THR A 407 45.35 2.50 -5.48
C THR A 407 44.23 1.70 -4.82
N LYS A 408 43.14 1.50 -5.55
CA LYS A 408 42.03 0.64 -5.12
C LYS A 408 42.44 -0.84 -5.23
N TYR A 409 42.10 -1.63 -4.21
CA TYR A 409 42.19 -3.09 -4.29
C TYR A 409 41.04 -3.64 -5.15
N GLU A 410 41.38 -4.28 -6.27
CA GLU A 410 40.41 -4.90 -7.20
C GLU A 410 40.40 -6.44 -7.15
N GLY A 411 41.38 -7.05 -6.48
CA GLY A 411 41.55 -8.49 -6.35
C GLY A 411 42.98 -8.83 -5.90
N PRO A 412 43.28 -10.12 -5.66
CA PRO A 412 44.62 -10.55 -5.27
C PRO A 412 45.69 -10.12 -6.28
N PHE A 413 46.88 -9.78 -5.78
CA PHE A 413 48.00 -9.32 -6.59
C PHE A 413 49.33 -9.79 -6.01
N ASN A 414 50.34 -9.97 -6.86
CA ASN A 414 51.66 -10.45 -6.42
C ASN A 414 52.43 -9.41 -5.59
N MET A 415 53.15 -9.89 -4.57
CA MET A 415 54.14 -9.08 -3.85
C MET A 415 55.24 -8.59 -4.79
N GLU A 416 55.66 -7.34 -4.63
CA GLU A 416 56.86 -6.84 -5.29
C GLU A 416 58.13 -7.43 -4.66
N TRP A 417 59.16 -7.65 -5.49
CA TRP A 417 60.47 -8.14 -5.02
C TRP A 417 61.16 -7.11 -4.12
N GLY A 418 61.83 -7.60 -3.07
CA GLY A 418 62.48 -6.77 -2.06
C GLY A 418 61.61 -6.54 -0.82
N ASN A 419 61.89 -5.47 -0.10
CA ASN A 419 61.27 -5.14 1.20
C ASN A 419 60.34 -3.94 1.06
N HIS A 420 59.04 -4.18 1.26
CA HIS A 420 57.96 -3.22 0.99
C HIS A 420 57.03 -3.07 2.20
N ILE A 421 56.48 -1.86 2.39
CA ILE A 421 55.59 -1.53 3.50
C ILE A 421 54.20 -1.23 2.94
N TYR A 422 53.41 -2.27 2.81
CA TYR A 422 52.03 -2.11 2.38
C TYR A 422 51.18 -1.56 3.53
N LYS A 423 50.31 -0.60 3.21
CA LYS A 423 49.25 -0.15 4.11
C LYS A 423 47.91 -0.23 3.40
N PHE A 424 46.91 -0.73 4.12
CA PHE A 424 45.55 -0.93 3.63
C PHE A 424 44.55 -0.23 4.56
N ALA A 425 43.53 0.39 3.99
CA ALA A 425 42.41 0.95 4.73
C ALA A 425 41.10 0.77 3.95
N ALA A 426 40.03 0.39 4.64
CA ALA A 426 38.68 0.44 4.09
C ALA A 426 38.16 1.88 4.23
N ILE A 427 37.75 2.52 3.15
CA ILE A 427 37.36 3.94 3.14
C ILE A 427 35.99 4.08 2.47
N ASN A 428 35.02 4.66 3.19
CA ASN A 428 33.69 4.91 2.65
C ASN A 428 33.69 6.11 1.67
N GLU A 429 32.59 6.29 0.92
CA GLU A 429 32.49 7.36 -0.09
C GLU A 429 32.64 8.77 0.50
N GLN A 430 32.37 8.93 1.79
CA GLN A 430 32.48 10.17 2.55
C GLN A 430 33.90 10.43 3.10
N GLY A 431 34.84 9.50 2.88
CA GLY A 431 36.25 9.62 3.25
C GLY A 431 36.62 9.16 4.66
N TYR A 432 35.70 8.50 5.38
CA TYR A 432 36.00 7.92 6.70
C TYR A 432 36.77 6.61 6.50
N SER A 433 37.99 6.58 7.04
CA SER A 433 38.90 5.44 6.98
C SER A 433 38.77 4.54 8.20
N SER A 434 38.86 3.22 7.99
CA SER A 434 39.13 2.25 9.05
C SER A 434 40.44 2.52 9.78
N GLU A 435 40.72 1.74 10.83
CA GLU A 435 42.11 1.58 11.28
C GLU A 435 42.98 1.06 10.11
N VAL A 436 44.20 1.60 10.01
CA VAL A 436 45.14 1.29 8.92
C VAL A 436 45.89 -0.01 9.23
N VAL A 437 45.74 -1.00 8.36
CA VAL A 437 46.47 -2.27 8.46
C VAL A 437 47.80 -2.12 7.74
N SER A 438 48.90 -2.14 8.49
CA SER A 438 50.25 -2.07 7.95
C SER A 438 50.94 -3.43 7.99
N VAL A 439 51.42 -3.89 6.85
CA VAL A 439 52.11 -5.18 6.70
C VAL A 439 53.45 -4.95 6.00
N ILE A 440 54.49 -5.57 6.53
CA ILE A 440 55.83 -5.55 5.93
C ILE A 440 56.07 -6.91 5.29
N TYR A 441 56.34 -6.91 3.99
CA TYR A 441 56.70 -8.10 3.22
C TYR A 441 58.12 -7.94 2.71
N ASN A 442 58.90 -9.00 2.88
CA ASN A 442 60.22 -9.13 2.27
C ASN A 442 60.17 -10.33 1.31
N CYS A 443 59.97 -10.08 0.03
CA CYS A 443 59.85 -11.11 -0.99
C CYS A 443 61.17 -11.26 -1.75
N SER A 444 61.77 -12.44 -1.72
CA SER A 444 62.99 -12.77 -2.46
C SER A 444 62.72 -13.88 -3.47
N LEU A 445 63.49 -13.93 -4.55
CA LEU A 445 63.48 -15.08 -5.44
C LEU A 445 64.02 -16.31 -4.69
N ASN A 446 63.61 -17.51 -5.11
CA ASN A 446 64.19 -18.73 -4.53
C ASN A 446 65.60 -18.91 -5.09
N GLN A 447 66.61 -19.05 -4.23
CA GLN A 447 68.01 -19.13 -4.67
C GLN A 447 68.65 -20.37 -4.04
N THR A 448 68.89 -21.39 -4.87
CA THR A 448 69.52 -22.65 -4.49
C THR A 448 71.01 -22.67 -4.83
N TYR A 449 71.40 -21.95 -5.89
CA TYR A 449 72.79 -21.85 -6.38
C TYR A 449 73.31 -20.42 -6.23
N GLU A 450 74.54 -20.28 -5.73
CA GLU A 450 75.28 -19.01 -5.81
C GLU A 450 75.93 -18.86 -7.19
N TYR A 451 76.36 -17.65 -7.54
CA TYR A 451 77.00 -17.36 -8.83
C TYR A 451 78.16 -18.33 -9.14
N GLU A 452 79.06 -18.59 -8.20
CA GLU A 452 80.14 -19.57 -8.34
C GLU A 452 79.67 -21.00 -8.60
N ASP A 453 78.53 -21.43 -8.04
CA ASP A 453 77.97 -22.76 -8.34
C ASP A 453 77.42 -22.81 -9.77
N THR A 454 76.75 -21.74 -10.22
CA THR A 454 76.24 -21.65 -11.60
C THR A 454 77.34 -21.65 -12.66
N ILE A 455 78.53 -21.12 -12.35
CA ILE A 455 79.72 -21.22 -13.20
C ILE A 455 80.16 -22.68 -13.38
N GLU A 456 80.15 -23.48 -12.32
CA GLU A 456 80.54 -24.90 -12.39
C GLU A 456 79.46 -25.78 -13.05
N LEU A 457 78.18 -25.39 -12.96
CA LEU A 457 77.08 -25.97 -13.74
C LEU A 457 77.22 -25.66 -15.24
N LEU A 458 77.50 -24.40 -15.60
CA LEU A 458 77.71 -23.98 -16.99
C LEU A 458 78.91 -24.71 -17.61
N LYS A 459 80.05 -24.76 -16.91
CA LYS A 459 81.23 -25.53 -17.35
C LYS A 459 80.93 -27.02 -17.54
N GLN A 460 80.12 -27.63 -16.67
CA GLN A 460 79.70 -29.02 -16.84
C GLN A 460 78.91 -29.20 -18.14
N PHE A 461 77.88 -28.39 -18.34
CA PHE A 461 77.05 -28.39 -19.54
C PHE A 461 77.87 -28.17 -20.83
N LEU A 462 78.85 -27.26 -20.82
CA LEU A 462 79.71 -27.02 -21.99
C LEU A 462 80.64 -28.21 -22.30
N VAL A 463 81.09 -28.96 -21.28
CA VAL A 463 81.85 -30.20 -21.48
C VAL A 463 80.95 -31.32 -22.00
N ASP A 464 79.77 -31.50 -21.40
CA ASP A 464 78.80 -32.53 -21.81
C ASP A 464 78.28 -32.29 -23.25
N SER A 465 78.16 -31.02 -23.64
CA SER A 465 77.82 -30.58 -25.01
C SER A 465 79.01 -30.64 -25.99
N MET A 466 80.18 -31.15 -25.57
CA MET A 466 81.43 -31.23 -26.35
C MET A 466 81.98 -29.89 -26.87
N ILE A 467 81.60 -28.77 -26.23
CA ILE A 467 82.11 -27.43 -26.54
C ILE A 467 83.48 -27.24 -25.85
N LEU A 468 83.59 -27.61 -24.58
CA LEU A 468 84.84 -27.68 -23.83
C LEU A 468 85.37 -29.12 -23.76
N GLU A 469 86.69 -29.28 -23.70
CA GLU A 469 87.32 -30.57 -23.43
C GLU A 469 87.31 -30.88 -21.92
N ASN A 470 87.53 -29.86 -21.08
CA ASN A 470 87.62 -30.01 -19.61
C ASN A 470 87.01 -28.79 -18.88
N LYS A 471 86.66 -28.99 -17.60
CA LYS A 471 86.08 -27.96 -16.71
C LYS A 471 87.02 -26.82 -16.30
N ASP A 472 88.32 -26.94 -16.55
CA ASP A 472 89.27 -25.84 -16.38
C ASP A 472 89.10 -24.74 -17.45
N GLY A 473 88.28 -24.98 -18.48
CA GLY A 473 87.99 -24.06 -19.56
C GLY A 473 88.80 -24.34 -20.83
N THR A 474 89.54 -25.45 -20.95
CA THR A 474 90.26 -25.77 -22.19
C THR A 474 89.34 -26.33 -23.28
N PHE A 475 89.55 -25.89 -24.51
CA PHE A 475 88.99 -26.48 -25.72
C PHE A 475 89.98 -27.48 -26.33
N ALA A 476 89.48 -28.45 -27.11
CA ALA A 476 90.28 -29.51 -27.73
C ALA A 476 91.38 -29.04 -28.72
N ASN A 477 91.45 -27.74 -29.02
CA ASN A 477 92.49 -27.11 -29.83
C ASN A 477 93.49 -26.26 -29.01
N GLY A 478 93.52 -26.37 -27.68
CA GLY A 478 94.44 -25.66 -26.78
C GLY A 478 93.98 -24.26 -26.34
N ASN A 479 92.96 -23.71 -27.00
CA ASN A 479 92.33 -22.44 -26.63
C ASN A 479 91.57 -22.53 -25.30
N THR A 480 91.22 -21.39 -24.70
CA THR A 480 90.61 -21.33 -23.35
C THR A 480 89.34 -20.49 -23.28
N ALA A 481 88.46 -20.79 -22.32
CA ALA A 481 87.28 -20.01 -21.97
C ALA A 481 87.54 -19.20 -20.70
N LYS A 482 87.08 -17.94 -20.67
CA LYS A 482 86.98 -17.13 -19.46
C LYS A 482 85.54 -16.74 -19.22
N PHE A 483 85.07 -16.90 -18.00
CA PHE A 483 83.71 -16.57 -17.58
C PHE A 483 83.71 -15.29 -16.72
N SER A 484 82.69 -14.45 -16.89
CA SER A 484 82.48 -13.23 -16.09
C SER A 484 81.01 -12.87 -15.96
N TYR A 485 80.62 -12.41 -14.77
CA TYR A 485 79.28 -11.91 -14.47
C TYR A 485 78.94 -10.67 -15.32
N VAL A 486 77.68 -10.60 -15.77
CA VAL A 486 77.11 -9.47 -16.52
C VAL A 486 76.03 -8.78 -15.68
N SER A 487 74.94 -9.50 -15.37
CA SER A 487 73.74 -8.98 -14.68
C SER A 487 72.95 -10.12 -14.02
N THR A 488 71.97 -9.78 -13.19
CA THR A 488 70.95 -10.72 -12.68
C THR A 488 69.56 -10.35 -13.21
N PRO A 489 69.19 -10.74 -14.43
CA PRO A 489 67.85 -10.49 -14.95
C PRO A 489 66.80 -11.37 -14.24
N ILE A 490 65.60 -10.81 -14.10
CA ILE A 490 64.43 -11.47 -13.52
C ILE A 490 63.35 -11.48 -14.59
N ILE A 491 62.88 -12.67 -14.96
CA ILE A 491 61.87 -12.89 -16.01
C ILE A 491 60.70 -13.63 -15.35
N GLY A 492 59.61 -12.91 -15.11
CA GLY A 492 58.49 -13.43 -14.32
C GLY A 492 58.91 -13.66 -12.86
N ASP A 493 58.95 -14.93 -12.46
CA ASP A 493 59.36 -15.42 -11.14
C ASP A 493 60.69 -16.16 -11.12
N VAL A 494 61.35 -16.23 -12.28
CA VAL A 494 62.63 -16.89 -12.46
C VAL A 494 63.73 -15.83 -12.55
N GLY A 495 64.79 -15.99 -11.76
CA GLY A 495 65.98 -15.15 -11.84
C GLY A 495 67.20 -15.93 -12.30
N PHE A 496 68.05 -15.25 -13.07
CA PHE A 496 69.22 -15.84 -13.69
C PHE A 496 70.48 -15.09 -13.27
N TYR A 497 71.63 -15.77 -13.30
CA TYR A 497 72.92 -15.13 -13.48
C TYR A 497 73.22 -15.09 -14.98
N LEU A 498 73.40 -13.89 -15.55
CA LEU A 498 73.89 -13.72 -16.92
C LEU A 498 75.42 -13.74 -16.91
N ILE A 499 75.99 -14.70 -17.63
CA ILE A 499 77.40 -15.09 -17.60
C ILE A 499 77.99 -14.97 -19.01
N LYS A 500 78.93 -14.04 -19.18
CA LYS A 500 79.70 -13.88 -20.40
C LYS A 500 80.83 -14.89 -20.46
N MET A 501 80.85 -15.72 -21.50
CA MET A 501 81.97 -16.58 -21.88
C MET A 501 82.78 -15.92 -23.02
N GLN A 502 84.06 -15.65 -22.77
CA GLN A 502 85.02 -15.20 -23.78
C GLN A 502 85.85 -16.40 -24.27
N TYR A 503 85.84 -16.67 -25.57
CA TYR A 503 86.71 -17.66 -26.21
C TYR A 503 88.05 -17.01 -26.56
N LEU A 504 89.16 -17.57 -26.06
CA LEU A 504 90.50 -16.97 -26.12
C LEU A 504 91.50 -17.90 -26.81
N THR A 505 92.38 -17.33 -27.64
CA THR A 505 93.56 -18.05 -28.16
C THR A 505 94.50 -18.51 -27.03
N GLU A 506 95.42 -19.44 -27.31
CA GLU A 506 96.57 -19.73 -26.42
C GLU A 506 97.36 -18.47 -26.00
N ALA A 507 97.34 -17.40 -26.81
CA ALA A 507 97.98 -16.12 -26.52
C ALA A 507 97.13 -15.16 -25.65
N GLY A 508 95.88 -15.52 -25.33
CA GLY A 508 94.95 -14.70 -24.55
C GLY A 508 94.18 -13.64 -25.35
N GLU A 509 94.20 -13.69 -26.68
CA GLU A 509 93.39 -12.81 -27.54
C GLU A 509 91.95 -13.34 -27.66
N VAL A 510 90.95 -12.48 -27.42
CA VAL A 510 89.52 -12.83 -27.54
C VAL A 510 89.14 -13.02 -29.01
N ILE A 511 88.57 -14.19 -29.32
CA ILE A 511 88.10 -14.60 -30.65
C ILE A 511 86.61 -14.31 -30.81
N THR A 512 85.81 -14.68 -29.81
CA THR A 512 84.36 -14.44 -29.76
C THR A 512 83.88 -14.40 -28.32
N GLU A 513 82.70 -13.81 -28.10
CA GLU A 513 81.98 -13.82 -26.82
C GLU A 513 80.61 -14.47 -27.01
N MET A 514 80.05 -15.04 -25.94
CA MET A 514 78.68 -15.55 -25.88
C MET A 514 78.17 -15.42 -24.44
N ASP A 515 76.93 -14.94 -24.29
CA ASP A 515 76.29 -14.77 -22.98
C ASP A 515 75.32 -15.93 -22.72
N TYR A 516 75.50 -16.60 -21.58
CA TYR A 516 74.64 -17.68 -21.11
C TYR A 516 73.92 -17.23 -19.85
N ALA A 517 72.62 -17.51 -19.74
CA ALA A 517 71.90 -17.34 -18.49
C ALA A 517 71.81 -18.68 -17.76
N VAL A 518 72.13 -18.69 -16.48
CA VAL A 518 71.94 -19.86 -15.61
C VAL A 518 70.93 -19.48 -14.53
N GLU A 519 69.84 -20.23 -14.46
CA GLU A 519 68.82 -20.04 -13.44
C GLU A 519 69.40 -20.37 -12.06
N PHE A 520 69.22 -19.49 -11.07
CA PHE A 520 69.83 -19.69 -9.76
C PHE A 520 69.02 -20.60 -8.81
N ASP A 521 67.84 -21.07 -9.20
CA ASP A 521 67.08 -22.07 -8.43
C ASP A 521 67.25 -23.48 -9.01
N SER A 522 66.82 -23.70 -10.25
CA SER A 522 66.94 -25.01 -10.91
C SER A 522 68.35 -25.37 -11.39
N GLY A 523 69.18 -24.37 -11.72
CA GLY A 523 70.43 -24.58 -12.45
C GLY A 523 70.24 -24.85 -13.96
N ALA A 524 69.03 -24.64 -14.50
CA ALA A 524 68.73 -24.64 -15.92
C ALA A 524 69.58 -23.59 -16.65
N ILE A 525 69.88 -23.85 -17.94
CA ILE A 525 70.75 -23.00 -18.75
C ILE A 525 69.98 -22.56 -19.99
N ALA A 526 69.97 -21.27 -20.25
CA ALA A 526 69.24 -20.63 -21.33
C ALA A 526 70.12 -19.59 -22.06
N LEU A 527 69.67 -19.18 -23.24
CA LEU A 527 70.08 -17.94 -23.90
C LEU A 527 68.98 -16.91 -23.70
N LEU A 528 69.36 -15.68 -23.39
CA LEU A 528 68.43 -14.55 -23.27
C LEU A 528 68.69 -13.54 -24.40
N GLU A 529 67.62 -12.94 -24.90
CA GLU A 529 67.68 -11.79 -25.80
C GLU A 529 67.29 -10.52 -25.03
N GLU A 530 68.15 -9.49 -25.07
CA GLU A 530 67.85 -8.17 -24.48
C GLU A 530 66.94 -7.40 -25.44
N GLN A 531 65.74 -7.02 -24.98
CA GLN A 531 64.72 -6.35 -25.81
C GLN A 531 64.84 -4.83 -25.73
N GLU A 532 64.86 -4.28 -24.51
CA GLU A 532 65.19 -2.89 -24.18
C GLU A 532 66.26 -2.88 -23.07
N GLU A 533 66.90 -1.73 -22.81
CA GLU A 533 68.05 -1.63 -21.89
C GLU A 533 67.73 -2.22 -20.49
N GLY A 534 68.31 -3.39 -20.19
CA GLY A 534 68.10 -4.14 -18.94
C GLY A 534 66.87 -5.07 -18.89
N THR A 535 66.10 -5.23 -19.98
CA THR A 535 64.97 -6.17 -20.06
C THR A 535 65.28 -7.35 -20.99
N TYR A 536 64.93 -8.56 -20.57
CA TYR A 536 65.33 -9.79 -21.24
C TYR A 536 64.15 -10.75 -21.45
N GLU A 537 64.14 -11.45 -22.57
CA GLU A 537 63.27 -12.59 -22.84
C GLU A 537 64.09 -13.86 -23.04
N ILE A 538 63.50 -15.03 -22.77
CA ILE A 538 64.15 -16.33 -22.99
C ILE A 538 64.11 -16.65 -24.48
N LEU A 539 65.28 -16.61 -25.13
CA LEU A 539 65.43 -16.93 -26.55
C LEU A 539 65.39 -18.45 -26.79
N SER A 540 66.12 -19.20 -25.97
CA SER A 540 66.08 -20.67 -25.97
C SER A 540 66.51 -21.23 -24.62
N VAL A 541 65.89 -22.34 -24.22
CA VAL A 541 66.42 -23.20 -23.16
C VAL A 541 67.43 -24.15 -23.82
N LEU A 542 68.59 -24.32 -23.20
CA LEU A 542 69.65 -25.24 -23.63
C LEU A 542 69.73 -26.48 -22.72
N LYS A 543 69.40 -26.29 -21.43
CA LYS A 543 69.30 -27.34 -20.42
C LYS A 543 68.11 -27.08 -19.51
N ASP A 544 67.20 -28.05 -19.38
CA ASP A 544 66.02 -27.94 -18.51
C ASP A 544 66.35 -28.16 -17.00
N ASP A 545 65.36 -27.93 -16.15
CA ASP A 545 65.39 -28.08 -14.69
C ASP A 545 65.58 -29.55 -14.24
N GLU A 546 65.12 -30.51 -15.05
CA GLU A 546 65.39 -31.94 -14.87
C GLU A 546 66.78 -32.35 -15.42
N GLY A 547 67.56 -31.40 -15.93
CA GLY A 547 68.96 -31.52 -16.33
C GLY A 547 69.22 -31.97 -17.77
N ARG A 548 68.18 -32.06 -18.61
CA ARG A 548 68.22 -32.59 -19.99
C ARG A 548 68.64 -31.55 -21.00
N LEU A 549 69.25 -32.00 -22.09
CA LEU A 549 69.64 -31.15 -23.22
C LEU A 549 68.45 -30.92 -24.15
N THR A 550 68.30 -29.67 -24.62
CA THR A 550 67.22 -29.23 -25.52
C THR A 550 67.78 -28.67 -26.84
N ASP A 551 67.01 -28.78 -27.92
CA ASP A 551 67.31 -28.12 -29.21
C ASP A 551 66.82 -26.66 -29.25
N GLU A 552 67.08 -25.95 -30.36
CA GLU A 552 66.70 -24.55 -30.56
C GLU A 552 65.16 -24.32 -30.48
N ASP A 553 64.35 -25.37 -30.69
CA ASP A 553 62.89 -25.35 -30.53
C ASP A 553 62.44 -25.73 -29.09
N GLY A 554 63.38 -25.87 -28.14
CA GLY A 554 63.12 -26.22 -26.74
C GLY A 554 62.76 -27.69 -26.50
N LYS A 555 63.03 -28.59 -27.47
CA LYS A 555 62.65 -30.00 -27.39
C LYS A 555 63.81 -30.86 -26.90
N ILE A 556 63.51 -31.79 -25.99
CA ILE A 556 64.52 -32.69 -25.40
C ILE A 556 65.21 -33.54 -26.49
N ILE A 557 66.54 -33.43 -26.55
CA ILE A 557 67.43 -34.17 -27.47
C ILE A 557 68.40 -35.12 -26.76
N GLY A 558 68.55 -35.03 -25.43
CA GLY A 558 69.40 -35.94 -24.65
C GLY A 558 69.18 -35.85 -23.14
N ASN A 559 69.64 -36.87 -22.41
CA ASN A 559 69.77 -36.93 -20.95
C ASN A 559 71.24 -37.11 -20.58
#